data_AF-A0A3D1J7H8-F1
#
_entry.id   AF-A0A3D1J7H8-F1
#
_cell.length_a   1.000
_cell.length_b   1.000
_cell.length_c   1.000
_cell.angle_alpha   90.00
_cell.angle_beta   90.00
_cell.angle_gamma   90.00
#
_symmetry.space_group_name_H-M   'P 1'
#
loop_
_entity.id
_entity.type
_entity.pdbx_description
1 polymer ?
#
loop_
_entity_poly.entity_id
_entity_poly.type
_entity_poly.pdbx_seq_one_letter_code
_entity_poly.pdbx_strand_id
1 'polypeptide(L)'
;PECAHEWPVHASAAPAEEGIKVYRDSAGNVLQDGDTVSVIKDLKLKGSAGVVKMGTKVKNIRLVDGDHDIDCKIDGFGAMSLKSEFVKKV
;
A
#
# COMPACT_ATOMS: atom_id res chain seq x y z
N PRO A 1 -16.30 52.95 -12.15
CA PRO A 1 -15.88 51.97 -11.12
C PRO A 1 -16.08 50.55 -11.67
N GLU A 2 -14.97 49.98 -12.15
CA GLU A 2 -14.83 48.65 -12.74
C GLU A 2 -15.56 47.49 -12.01
N CYS A 3 -16.32 46.72 -12.80
CA CYS A 3 -16.64 45.31 -12.53
C CYS A 3 -15.35 44.45 -12.57
N ALA A 4 -15.48 43.22 -12.05
CA ALA A 4 -14.58 42.06 -12.22
C ALA A 4 -13.56 41.82 -11.09
N HIS A 5 -14.01 41.09 -10.06
CA HIS A 5 -13.21 40.01 -9.48
C HIS A 5 -13.89 38.68 -9.78
N GLU A 6 -13.96 38.35 -11.07
CA GLU A 6 -13.92 36.95 -11.52
C GLU A 6 -12.58 36.38 -11.09
N TRP A 7 -12.61 35.31 -10.29
CA TRP A 7 -11.41 34.56 -9.94
C TRP A 7 -11.13 33.57 -11.07
N PRO A 8 -10.00 33.67 -11.80
CA PRO A 8 -9.61 32.64 -12.75
C PRO A 8 -8.35 31.98 -12.21
N VAL A 9 -8.48 30.86 -11.50
CA VAL A 9 -7.38 29.88 -11.45
C VAL A 9 -7.99 28.49 -11.46
N HIS A 10 -8.39 28.07 -12.66
CA HIS A 10 -8.22 26.69 -13.08
C HIS A 10 -6.72 26.36 -12.95
N ALA A 11 -6.28 25.97 -11.76
CA ALA A 11 -5.07 25.22 -11.56
C ALA A 11 -5.46 23.76 -11.78
N SER A 12 -5.34 23.37 -13.05
CA SER A 12 -5.09 22.02 -13.52
C SER A 12 -5.82 20.89 -12.79
N ALA A 13 -6.88 20.42 -13.44
CA ALA A 13 -7.28 19.01 -13.48
C ALA A 13 -6.26 18.04 -12.83
N ALA A 14 -6.56 17.58 -11.62
CA ALA A 14 -6.64 16.15 -11.39
C ALA A 14 -8.13 15.85 -11.28
N PRO A 15 -8.66 14.83 -11.96
CA PRO A 15 -10.07 14.49 -11.81
C PRO A 15 -10.32 14.21 -10.33
N ALA A 16 -11.55 14.45 -9.89
CA ALA A 16 -12.07 13.70 -8.77
C ALA A 16 -12.09 12.22 -9.20
N GLU A 17 -10.95 11.53 -9.08
CA GLU A 17 -10.83 10.09 -9.26
C GLU A 17 -11.40 9.45 -8.00
N GLU A 18 -12.72 9.28 -8.05
CA GLU A 18 -13.52 8.35 -7.25
C GLU A 18 -12.70 7.38 -6.38
N GLY A 19 -12.41 7.77 -5.13
CA GLY A 19 -12.13 6.85 -4.03
C GLY A 19 -10.99 5.84 -4.20
N ILE A 20 -10.02 6.04 -5.08
CA ILE A 20 -8.89 5.10 -5.20
C ILE A 20 -7.92 5.37 -4.04
N LYS A 21 -8.09 4.62 -2.94
CA LYS A 21 -7.16 4.65 -1.82
C LYS A 21 -5.77 4.26 -2.32
N VAL A 22 -4.85 5.22 -2.32
CA VAL A 22 -3.48 5.01 -2.78
C VAL A 22 -2.70 4.32 -1.68
N TYR A 23 -2.43 3.02 -1.86
CA TYR A 23 -1.59 2.26 -0.96
C TYR A 23 -0.12 2.57 -1.24
N ARG A 24 0.59 3.05 -0.21
CA ARG A 24 2.02 3.37 -0.32
C ARG A 24 2.81 2.51 0.64
N ASP A 25 3.90 1.93 0.15
CA ASP A 25 4.80 1.16 1.00
C ASP A 25 5.65 2.06 1.91
N SER A 26 6.49 1.47 2.76
CA SER A 26 7.37 2.20 3.69
C SER A 26 8.32 3.20 3.01
N ALA A 27 8.73 2.94 1.76
CA ALA A 27 9.56 3.84 0.96
C ALA A 27 8.74 4.86 0.12
N GLY A 28 7.41 4.85 0.23
CA GLY A 28 6.53 5.81 -0.44
C GLY A 28 6.16 5.45 -1.88
N ASN A 29 6.47 4.24 -2.37
CA ASN A 29 6.05 3.82 -3.70
C ASN A 29 4.59 3.37 -3.67
N VAL A 30 3.87 3.66 -4.75
CA VAL A 30 2.49 3.21 -4.94
C VAL A 30 2.49 1.71 -5.23
N LEU A 31 1.73 0.98 -4.42
CA LEU A 31 1.49 -0.44 -4.59
C LEU A 31 0.27 -0.67 -5.47
N GLN A 32 0.28 -1.79 -6.18
CA GLN A 32 -0.82 -2.24 -7.02
C GLN A 32 -1.14 -3.71 -6.74
N ASP A 33 -2.32 -4.16 -7.14
CA ASP A 33 -2.69 -5.57 -7.06
C ASP A 33 -1.79 -6.39 -7.99
N GLY A 34 -1.34 -7.55 -7.53
CA GLY A 34 -0.40 -8.42 -8.24
C GLY A 34 1.08 -8.06 -8.07
N ASP A 35 1.42 -6.96 -7.39
CA ASP A 35 2.79 -6.48 -7.25
C ASP A 35 3.65 -7.40 -6.35
N THR A 36 4.96 -7.16 -6.33
CA THR A 36 5.90 -7.90 -5.48
C THR A 36 6.50 -6.98 -4.43
N VAL A 37 6.39 -7.39 -3.17
CA VAL A 37 6.93 -6.63 -2.03
C VAL A 37 7.88 -7.48 -1.21
N SER A 38 8.80 -6.85 -0.49
CA SER A 38 9.60 -7.50 0.54
C SER A 38 9.34 -6.90 1.90
N VAL A 39 9.40 -7.73 2.93
CA VAL A 39 9.27 -7.28 4.31
C VAL A 39 10.57 -6.59 4.74
N ILE A 40 10.49 -5.37 5.26
CA ILE A 40 11.68 -4.59 5.65
C ILE A 40 12.12 -4.82 7.10
N LYS A 41 11.29 -5.48 7.91
CA LYS A 41 11.54 -5.77 9.34
C LYS A 41 11.18 -7.22 9.65
N ASP A 42 11.71 -7.76 10.74
CA ASP A 42 11.23 -9.04 11.25
C ASP A 42 9.85 -8.87 11.90
N LEU A 43 8.90 -9.69 11.50
CA LEU A 43 7.54 -9.70 12.02
C LEU A 43 7.28 -11.04 12.69
N LYS A 44 7.03 -11.02 13.99
CA LYS A 44 6.60 -12.20 14.74
C LYS A 44 5.10 -12.38 14.57
N LEU A 45 4.69 -13.52 14.01
CA LEU A 45 3.28 -13.83 13.84
C LEU A 45 2.67 -14.23 15.18
N LYS A 46 1.54 -13.62 15.53
CA LYS A 46 0.81 -13.99 16.74
C LYS A 46 0.09 -15.31 16.51
N GLY A 47 0.39 -16.33 17.32
CA GLY A 47 -0.22 -17.66 17.20
C GLY A 47 0.57 -18.68 16.38
N SER A 48 1.74 -18.31 15.83
CA SER A 48 2.68 -19.24 15.21
C SER A 48 4.08 -19.05 15.82
N ALA A 49 4.86 -20.12 15.92
CA ALA A 49 6.25 -20.05 16.39
C ALA A 49 7.20 -19.44 15.34
N GLY A 50 6.73 -19.26 14.10
CA GLY A 50 7.52 -18.71 13.01
C GLY A 50 7.62 -17.19 13.02
N VAL A 51 8.78 -16.68 12.59
CA VAL A 51 9.07 -15.26 12.40
C VAL A 51 9.24 -15.02 10.91
N VAL A 52 8.49 -14.07 10.35
CA VAL A 52 8.73 -13.59 8.99
C VAL A 52 9.95 -12.71 9.04
N LYS A 53 11.05 -13.17 8.45
CA LYS A 53 12.31 -12.44 8.49
C LYS A 53 12.27 -11.27 7.51
N MET A 54 13.00 -10.21 7.87
CA MET A 54 13.42 -9.16 6.94
C MET A 54 13.93 -9.80 5.64
N GLY A 55 13.52 -9.24 4.50
CA GLY A 55 13.87 -9.74 3.17
C GLY A 55 12.94 -10.83 2.63
N THR A 56 11.95 -11.29 3.40
CA THR A 56 10.93 -12.22 2.88
C THR A 56 10.21 -11.56 1.71
N LYS A 57 10.31 -12.16 0.53
CA LYS A 57 9.66 -11.68 -0.69
C LYS A 57 8.27 -12.30 -0.81
N VAL A 58 7.29 -11.44 -1.01
CA VAL A 58 5.88 -11.77 -1.17
C VAL A 58 5.46 -11.31 -2.55
N LYS A 59 4.95 -12.24 -3.35
CA LYS A 59 4.52 -11.99 -4.72
C LYS A 59 3.00 -12.04 -4.79
N ASN A 60 2.42 -11.40 -5.80
CA ASN A 60 0.98 -11.42 -6.04
C ASN A 60 0.19 -10.88 -4.83
N ILE A 61 0.59 -9.70 -4.36
CA ILE A 61 -0.15 -9.05 -3.27
C ILE A 61 -1.53 -8.60 -3.74
N ARG A 62 -2.49 -8.60 -2.83
CA ARG A 62 -3.82 -8.06 -3.04
C ARG A 62 -4.01 -6.83 -2.16
N LEU A 63 -4.50 -5.74 -2.73
CA LEU A 63 -4.80 -4.54 -1.95
C LEU A 63 -6.22 -4.63 -1.43
N VAL A 64 -6.40 -4.41 -0.13
CA VAL A 64 -7.69 -4.54 0.54
C VAL A 64 -7.97 -3.32 1.40
N ASP A 65 -9.23 -2.87 1.40
CA ASP A 65 -9.66 -1.77 2.26
C ASP A 65 -10.14 -2.36 3.59
N GLY A 66 -9.23 -2.43 4.57
CA GLY A 66 -9.49 -3.01 5.87
C GLY A 66 -8.52 -2.50 6.94
N ASP A 67 -8.44 -3.23 8.06
CA ASP A 67 -7.46 -2.97 9.13
C ASP A 67 -6.01 -3.17 8.66
N HIS A 68 -5.84 -4.14 7.76
CA HIS A 68 -4.59 -4.37 7.04
C HIS A 68 -4.77 -3.93 5.60
N ASP A 69 -3.75 -3.30 5.04
CA ASP A 69 -3.78 -2.72 3.70
C ASP A 69 -3.53 -3.75 2.59
N ILE A 70 -2.80 -4.83 2.93
CA ILE A 70 -2.26 -5.78 1.96
C ILE A 70 -2.62 -7.19 2.40
N ASP A 71 -3.32 -7.94 1.57
CA ASP A 71 -3.51 -9.37 1.74
C ASP A 71 -2.54 -10.12 0.82
N CYS A 72 -1.90 -11.16 1.33
CA CYS A 72 -0.91 -11.89 0.55
C CYS A 72 -0.76 -13.33 1.00
N LYS A 73 -0.13 -14.15 0.16
CA LYS A 73 0.16 -15.54 0.49
C LYS A 73 1.67 -15.76 0.50
N ILE A 74 2.19 -16.21 1.63
CA ILE A 74 3.59 -16.58 1.78
C ILE A 74 3.70 -18.11 1.82
N ASP A 75 4.60 -18.66 1.01
CA ASP A 75 4.86 -20.10 1.01
C ASP A 75 5.42 -20.55 2.37
N GLY A 76 4.85 -21.62 2.93
CA GLY A 76 5.18 -22.11 4.28
C GLY A 76 4.46 -21.42 5.45
N PHE A 77 3.90 -20.22 5.26
CA PHE A 77 3.12 -19.52 6.30
C PHE A 77 1.61 -19.44 5.98
N GLY A 78 1.23 -19.48 4.71
CA GLY A 78 -0.16 -19.40 4.25
C GLY A 78 -0.59 -17.99 3.88
N ALA A 79 -1.91 -17.75 3.89
CA ALA A 79 -2.48 -16.43 3.66
C ALA A 79 -2.29 -15.56 4.91
N MET A 80 -1.82 -14.34 4.71
CA MET A 80 -1.58 -13.37 5.77
C MET A 80 -1.77 -11.95 5.26
N SER A 81 -2.24 -11.10 6.16
CA SER A 81 -2.41 -9.68 5.87
C SER A 81 -1.25 -8.89 6.49
N LEU A 82 -0.67 -8.00 5.71
CA LEU A 82 0.45 -7.14 6.06
C LEU A 82 0.02 -5.67 6.04
N LYS A 83 0.73 -4.89 6.84
CA LYS A 83 0.62 -3.43 6.79
C LYS A 83 1.60 -2.86 5.78
N SER A 84 1.15 -1.86 5.04
CA SER A 84 1.95 -1.15 4.04
C SER A 84 3.23 -0.54 4.61
N GLU A 85 3.22 -0.16 5.90
CA GLU A 85 4.36 0.41 6.64
C GLU A 85 5.55 -0.56 6.85
N PHE A 86 5.34 -1.88 6.72
CA PHE A 86 6.37 -2.90 6.97
C PHE A 86 6.86 -3.61 5.71
N VAL A 87 6.38 -3.17 4.55
CA VAL A 87 6.78 -3.72 3.26
C VAL A 87 7.43 -2.65 2.40
N LYS A 88 8.19 -3.12 1.42
CA LYS A 88 8.79 -2.29 0.37
C LYS A 88 8.58 -2.96 -0.97
N LYS A 89 8.14 -2.20 -1.97
CA LYS A 89 8.06 -2.67 -3.36
C LYS A 89 9.45 -3.09 -3.87
N VAL A 90 9.51 -4.23 -4.57
CA VAL A 90 10.76 -4.80 -5.13
C VAL A 90 10.76 -4.74 -6.65
#